data_AF-A0A820PMX2-F1
#
_entry.id   AF-A0A820PMX2-F1
#
_cell.length_a   1.000
_cell.length_b   1.000
_cell.length_c   1.000
_cell.angle_alpha   90.00
_cell.angle_beta   90.00
_cell.angle_gamma   90.00
#
_symmetry.space_group_name_H-M   'P 1'
#
loop_
_entity.id
_entity.type
_entity.pdbx_description
1 polymer ?
#
loop_
_entity_poly.entity_id
_entity_poly.type
_entity_poly.pdbx_seq_one_letter_code
_entity_poly.pdbx_strand_id
1 'polypeptide(L)'
;WYADIIDEETDDVTIIYLGELEWKFLKVNFTNILQFIQKQTLISRSTLLNYKSPIFDDDSFEINSNGISGEWKRKSECTFCEKLFENADGYILWECFIPNGSAQIKVNNQINKGLGYVEKLTMTLKPWRMPINILRWGRFLYENQYIIWIRWIGKEE
;
A
#
# COMPACT_ATOMS: atom_id res chain seq x y z
N TRP A 1 -3.94 2.67 -2.34
CA TRP A 1 -3.18 1.42 -2.27
C TRP A 1 -1.80 1.71 -1.75
N TYR A 2 -1.34 0.85 -0.87
CA TYR A 2 0.04 0.76 -0.41
C TYR A 2 0.50 -0.67 -0.66
N ALA A 3 1.65 -0.81 -1.29
CA ALA A 3 2.32 -2.10 -1.42
C ALA A 3 3.80 -1.90 -1.11
N ASP A 4 4.42 -2.92 -0.52
CA ASP A 4 5.86 -2.92 -0.31
C ASP A 4 6.47 -4.27 -0.62
N ILE A 5 7.79 -4.28 -0.71
CA ILE A 5 8.61 -5.48 -0.81
C ILE A 5 9.90 -5.25 -0.04
N ILE A 6 10.30 -6.26 0.72
CA ILE A 6 11.60 -6.39 1.35
C ILE A 6 12.35 -7.48 0.60
N ASP A 7 13.45 -7.10 -0.04
CA ASP A 7 14.27 -8.01 -0.84
C ASP A 7 14.95 -9.05 0.06
N GLU A 8 14.88 -10.33 -0.34
CA GLU A 8 15.32 -11.46 0.47
C GLU A 8 16.84 -11.61 0.55
N GLU A 9 17.58 -11.04 -0.40
CA GLU A 9 19.05 -11.11 -0.44
C GLU A 9 19.71 -9.88 0.15
N THR A 10 19.11 -8.70 -0.08
CA THR A 10 19.75 -7.41 0.20
C THR A 10 19.14 -6.64 1.38
N ASP A 11 17.97 -7.06 1.88
CA ASP A 11 17.10 -6.27 2.77
C ASP A 11 16.65 -4.92 2.17
N ASP A 12 16.79 -4.72 0.86
CA ASP A 12 16.35 -3.49 0.21
C ASP A 12 14.83 -3.38 0.29
N VAL A 13 14.35 -2.18 0.62
CA VAL A 13 12.92 -1.92 0.76
C VAL A 13 12.43 -1.10 -0.41
N THR A 14 11.38 -1.57 -1.07
CA THR A 14 10.64 -0.76 -2.05
C THR A 14 9.20 -0.59 -1.59
N ILE A 15 8.75 0.66 -1.50
CA ILE A 15 7.39 1.05 -1.14
C ILE A 15 6.74 1.72 -2.34
N ILE A 16 5.47 1.42 -2.55
CA ILE A 16 4.68 1.90 -3.66
C ILE A 16 3.35 2.41 -3.13
N TYR A 17 3.06 3.66 -3.45
CA TYR A 17 1.74 4.25 -3.28
C TYR A 17 1.08 4.40 -4.64
N LEU A 18 -0.14 3.89 -4.75
CA LEU A 18 -1.02 4.09 -5.91
C LEU A 18 -2.34 4.62 -5.39
N GLY A 19 -2.87 5.66 -6.01
CA GLY A 19 -4.14 6.22 -5.57
C GLY A 19 -4.88 6.96 -6.66
N GLU A 20 -6.18 6.98 -6.48
CA GLU A 20 -7.13 7.72 -7.28
C GLU A 20 -7.83 8.72 -6.37
N LEU A 21 -7.90 9.97 -6.81
CA LEU A 21 -8.66 11.04 -6.18
C LEU A 21 -9.77 11.45 -7.14
N GLU A 22 -11.01 11.20 -6.73
CA GLU A 22 -12.20 11.71 -7.41
C GLU A 22 -12.83 12.82 -6.57
N TRP A 23 -12.87 14.03 -7.12
CA TRP A 23 -13.49 15.17 -6.46
C TRP A 23 -14.25 16.03 -7.46
N LYS A 24 -15.59 15.95 -7.41
CA LYS A 24 -16.51 16.57 -8.38
C LYS A 24 -16.19 16.14 -9.82
N PHE A 25 -15.58 17.02 -10.61
CA PHE A 25 -15.19 16.78 -12.00
C PHE A 25 -13.69 16.47 -12.16
N LEU A 26 -12.93 16.55 -11.07
CA LEU A 26 -11.50 16.27 -11.07
C LEU A 26 -11.28 14.79 -10.75
N LYS A 27 -10.61 14.08 -11.65
CA LYS A 27 -10.06 12.74 -11.42
C LYS A 27 -8.56 12.79 -11.57
N VAL A 28 -7.82 12.54 -10.49
CA VAL A 28 -6.36 12.53 -10.49
C VAL A 28 -5.87 11.17 -10.02
N ASN A 29 -4.94 10.66 -10.79
CA ASN A 29 -4.27 9.39 -10.55
C ASN A 29 -2.81 9.69 -10.20
N PHE A 30 -2.30 9.03 -9.16
CA PHE A 30 -0.92 9.21 -8.74
C PHE A 30 -0.22 7.88 -8.46
N THR A 31 1.08 7.90 -8.68
CA THR A 31 2.00 6.83 -8.30
C THR A 31 3.20 7.46 -7.61
N ASN A 32 3.58 6.91 -6.46
CA ASN A 32 4.83 7.26 -5.77
C ASN A 32 5.58 5.97 -5.44
N ILE A 33 6.88 5.98 -5.68
CA ILE A 33 7.78 4.87 -5.35
C ILE A 33 8.92 5.40 -4.52
N LEU A 34 9.17 4.72 -3.42
CA LEU A 34 10.30 4.94 -2.53
C LEU A 34 11.13 3.67 -2.50
N GLN A 35 12.44 3.79 -2.71
CA GLN A 35 13.37 2.68 -2.58
C GLN A 35 14.43 3.06 -1.55
N PHE A 36 14.68 2.17 -0.60
CA PHE A 36 15.78 2.28 0.34
C PHE A 36 16.75 1.15 0.07
N ILE A 37 17.87 1.51 -0.56
CA ILE A 37 18.84 0.60 -1.17
C ILE A 37 20.11 0.56 -0.31
N GLN A 38 20.59 -0.64 -0.02
CA GLN A 38 21.81 -0.96 0.72
C GLN A 38 21.92 -0.20 2.05
N LYS A 39 20.77 0.05 2.68
CA LYS A 39 20.62 0.80 3.94
C LYS A 39 21.22 2.22 3.91
N GLN A 40 21.40 2.80 2.73
CA GLN A 40 22.11 4.08 2.55
C GLN A 40 21.42 5.02 1.57
N THR A 41 20.87 4.50 0.47
CA THR A 41 20.37 5.33 -0.61
C THR A 41 18.85 5.36 -0.61
N LEU A 42 18.27 6.54 -0.42
CA LEU A 42 16.84 6.78 -0.59
C LEU A 42 16.57 7.34 -1.99
N ILE A 43 15.81 6.60 -2.80
CA ILE A 43 15.32 7.05 -4.11
C ILE A 43 13.82 7.28 -3.99
N SER A 44 13.35 8.45 -4.42
CA SER A 44 11.93 8.78 -4.48
C SER A 44 11.54 9.23 -5.87
N ARG A 45 10.45 8.69 -6.39
CA ARG A 45 9.87 9.06 -7.69
C ARG A 45 8.38 9.20 -7.57
N SER A 46 7.81 10.21 -8.20
CA SER A 46 6.38 10.48 -8.17
C SER A 46 5.89 10.96 -9.51
N THR A 47 4.69 10.54 -9.86
CA THR A 47 4.08 10.84 -11.14
C THR A 47 2.58 11.05 -10.98
N LEU A 48 2.07 12.10 -11.62
CA LEU A 48 0.63 12.37 -11.78
C LEU A 48 0.24 12.03 -13.23
N LEU A 49 -0.01 10.75 -13.48
CA LEU A 49 -0.42 10.27 -14.80
C LEU A 49 -1.62 9.34 -14.65
N ASN A 50 -2.36 9.18 -15.75
CA ASN A 50 -3.29 8.08 -15.89
C ASN A 50 -2.50 6.76 -15.84
N TYR A 51 -2.41 6.16 -14.65
CA TYR A 51 -1.90 4.81 -14.47
C TYR A 51 -3.05 3.81 -14.61
N LYS A 52 -2.73 2.57 -14.97
CA LYS A 52 -3.71 1.48 -14.94
C LYS A 52 -3.95 1.09 -13.49
N SER A 53 -5.22 1.07 -13.06
CA SER A 53 -5.59 0.55 -11.75
C SER A 53 -4.94 -0.82 -11.51
N PRO A 54 -4.46 -1.10 -10.29
CA PRO A 54 -3.91 -2.41 -9.99
C PRO A 54 -4.97 -3.47 -10.22
N ILE A 55 -4.53 -4.63 -10.68
CA ILE A 55 -5.39 -5.80 -10.80
C ILE A 55 -5.28 -6.53 -9.47
N PHE A 56 -6.41 -6.79 -8.84
CA PHE A 56 -6.48 -7.60 -7.65
C PHE A 56 -7.42 -8.77 -7.95
N ASP A 57 -6.88 -9.98 -7.92
CA ASP A 57 -7.66 -11.21 -7.90
C ASP A 57 -7.68 -11.79 -6.48
N ASP A 58 -8.30 -12.96 -6.29
CA ASP A 58 -8.49 -13.53 -4.97
C ASP A 58 -7.17 -13.74 -4.21
N ASP A 59 -6.05 -14.02 -4.88
CA ASP A 59 -4.77 -14.38 -4.27
C ASP A 59 -3.58 -13.52 -4.70
N SER A 60 -3.75 -12.67 -5.70
CA SER A 60 -2.70 -11.90 -6.34
C SER A 60 -3.06 -10.43 -6.49
N PHE A 61 -2.03 -9.61 -6.34
CA PHE A 61 -2.09 -8.18 -6.61
C PHE A 61 -1.02 -7.85 -7.64
N GLU A 62 -1.41 -7.23 -8.73
CA GLU A 62 -0.54 -6.88 -9.82
C GLU A 62 -0.57 -5.38 -10.09
N ILE A 63 0.62 -4.83 -10.32
CA ILE A 63 0.78 -3.46 -10.78
C ILE A 63 1.53 -3.48 -12.11
N ASN A 64 1.07 -2.67 -13.05
CA ASN A 64 1.79 -2.45 -14.30
C ASN A 64 1.58 -0.99 -14.74
N SER A 65 2.63 -0.18 -14.59
CA SER A 65 2.58 1.23 -14.97
C SER A 65 3.98 1.77 -15.25
N ASN A 66 4.14 2.45 -16.38
CA ASN A 66 5.31 3.24 -16.80
C ASN A 66 6.64 2.93 -16.10
N GLY A 67 7.29 1.84 -16.51
CA GLY A 67 8.63 1.46 -16.03
C GLY A 67 8.64 0.65 -14.74
N ILE A 68 7.46 0.32 -14.19
CA ILE A 68 7.27 -0.54 -13.04
C ILE A 68 6.29 -1.67 -13.36
N SER A 69 6.67 -2.88 -13.01
CA SER A 69 5.79 -4.04 -12.99
C SER A 69 6.02 -4.80 -11.70
N GLY A 70 4.97 -5.17 -10.98
CA GLY A 70 5.09 -5.93 -9.75
C GLY A 70 3.93 -6.88 -9.57
N GLU A 71 4.20 -7.97 -8.86
CA GLU A 71 3.25 -9.03 -8.55
C GLU A 71 3.47 -9.44 -7.09
N TRP A 72 2.39 -9.50 -6.33
CA TRP A 72 2.34 -9.99 -4.97
C TRP A 72 1.40 -11.18 -4.93
N LYS A 73 1.84 -12.29 -4.35
CA LYS A 73 1.03 -13.48 -4.12
C LYS A 73 0.89 -13.74 -2.64
N ARG A 74 -0.34 -13.95 -2.21
CA ARG A 74 -0.64 -14.21 -0.81
C ARG A 74 -0.03 -15.55 -0.37
N LYS A 75 0.56 -15.57 0.85
CA LYS A 75 1.05 -16.80 1.49
C LYS A 75 0.11 -17.34 2.58
N SER A 76 -0.76 -16.49 3.13
CA SER A 76 -1.70 -16.82 4.21
C SER A 76 -3.10 -16.43 3.79
N GLU A 77 -4.11 -17.24 4.02
CA GLU A 77 -5.51 -16.95 3.60
C GLU A 77 -6.14 -15.73 4.32
N CYS A 78 -5.50 -15.20 5.37
CA CYS A 78 -6.07 -14.11 6.14
C CYS A 78 -6.02 -12.78 5.37
N THR A 79 -7.17 -12.14 5.28
CA THR A 79 -7.34 -10.73 4.91
C THR A 79 -7.98 -9.99 6.08
N PHE A 80 -7.80 -8.67 6.11
CA PHE A 80 -8.34 -7.83 7.18
C PHE A 80 -9.10 -6.67 6.56
N CYS A 81 -10.23 -6.34 7.17
CA CYS A 81 -11.07 -5.22 6.76
C CYS A 81 -11.58 -4.54 8.03
N GLU A 82 -11.19 -3.29 8.22
CA GLU A 82 -11.54 -2.50 9.40
C GLU A 82 -12.02 -1.12 8.97
N LYS A 83 -13.23 -0.77 9.41
CA LYS A 83 -13.74 0.59 9.26
C LYS A 83 -13.17 1.42 10.40
N LEU A 84 -12.10 2.17 10.11
CA LEU A 84 -11.36 2.95 11.10
C LEU A 84 -12.15 4.13 11.66
N PHE A 85 -13.06 4.66 10.84
CA PHE A 85 -13.90 5.79 11.20
C PHE A 85 -15.15 5.83 10.31
N GLU A 86 -16.28 6.24 10.87
CA GLU A 86 -17.53 6.48 10.15
C GLU A 86 -18.37 7.54 10.86
N ASN A 87 -18.92 8.47 10.09
CA ASN A 87 -19.97 9.38 10.54
C ASN A 87 -20.89 9.75 9.35
N ALA A 88 -21.78 10.72 9.56
CA ALA A 88 -22.71 11.18 8.52
C ALA A 88 -22.02 11.79 7.29
N ASP A 89 -20.79 12.30 7.44
CA ASP A 89 -20.02 12.94 6.36
C ASP A 89 -19.22 11.91 5.52
N GLY A 90 -19.06 10.67 5.99
CA GLY A 90 -18.32 9.63 5.27
C GLY A 90 -17.60 8.62 6.19
N TYR A 91 -16.65 7.90 5.60
CA TYR A 91 -15.92 6.83 6.28
C TYR A 91 -14.47 6.72 5.81
N ILE A 92 -13.70 5.98 6.60
CA ILE A 92 -12.36 5.51 6.27
C ILE A 92 -12.34 3.99 6.46
N LEU A 93 -12.09 3.29 5.38
CA LEU A 93 -12.02 1.83 5.33
C LEU A 93 -10.58 1.43 5.04
N TRP A 94 -10.03 0.59 5.91
CA TRP A 94 -8.74 -0.04 5.71
C TRP A 94 -8.93 -1.51 5.39
N GLU A 95 -8.29 -1.96 4.31
CA GLU A 95 -8.33 -3.32 3.83
C GLU A 95 -6.90 -3.82 3.64
N CYS A 96 -6.47 -4.81 4.43
CA CYS A 96 -5.21 -5.51 4.22
C CYS A 96 -5.47 -6.80 3.44
N PHE A 97 -5.03 -6.81 2.18
CA PHE A 97 -5.27 -7.91 1.26
C PHE A 97 -4.17 -8.96 1.28
N ILE A 98 -2.92 -8.53 1.50
CA ILE A 98 -1.76 -9.42 1.58
C ILE A 98 -0.95 -8.99 2.79
N PRO A 99 -1.20 -9.56 3.98
CA PRO A 99 -0.44 -9.22 5.19
C PRO A 99 0.98 -9.81 5.15
N ASN A 100 1.12 -10.98 4.53
CA ASN A 100 2.37 -11.65 4.20
C ASN A 100 2.21 -12.37 2.86
N GLY A 101 3.09 -12.08 1.91
CA GLY A 101 3.10 -12.67 0.59
C GLY A 101 4.50 -12.78 0.01
N SER A 102 4.66 -13.58 -1.05
CA SER A 102 5.81 -13.45 -1.93
C SER A 102 5.58 -12.29 -2.88
N ALA A 103 6.58 -11.46 -3.11
CA ALA A 103 6.50 -10.37 -4.06
C ALA A 103 7.69 -10.37 -5.00
N GLN A 104 7.44 -9.89 -6.21
CA GLN A 104 8.46 -9.56 -7.18
C GLN A 104 8.13 -8.19 -7.76
N ILE A 105 9.11 -7.29 -7.79
CA ILE A 105 8.97 -6.01 -8.47
C ILE A 105 10.12 -5.80 -9.43
N LYS A 106 9.82 -5.21 -10.59
CA LYS A 106 10.80 -4.70 -11.53
C LYS A 106 10.70 -3.18 -11.58
N VAL A 107 11.80 -2.50 -11.28
CA VAL A 107 11.95 -1.04 -11.38
C VAL A 107 13.24 -0.73 -12.13
N ASN A 108 13.17 0.02 -13.24
CA ASN A 108 14.33 0.38 -14.08
C ASN A 108 15.23 -0.81 -14.48
N ASN A 109 14.63 -1.93 -14.89
CA ASN A 109 15.33 -3.18 -15.25
C ASN A 109 16.01 -3.94 -14.11
N GLN A 110 15.91 -3.49 -12.86
CA GLN A 110 16.28 -4.28 -11.69
C GLN A 110 15.06 -5.04 -11.19
N ILE A 111 15.25 -6.32 -10.83
CA ILE A 111 14.21 -7.18 -10.29
C ILE A 111 14.56 -7.47 -8.84
N ASN A 112 13.64 -7.17 -7.93
CA ASN A 112 13.76 -7.50 -6.52
C ASN A 112 12.70 -8.54 -6.18
N LYS A 113 13.06 -9.49 -5.31
CA LYS A 113 12.18 -10.59 -4.87
C LYS A 113 12.25 -10.72 -3.36
N GLY A 114 11.13 -11.01 -2.73
CA GLY A 114 11.11 -11.29 -1.30
C GLY A 114 9.73 -11.23 -0.70
N LEU A 115 9.64 -10.71 0.54
CA LEU A 115 8.39 -10.64 1.28
C LEU A 115 7.65 -9.34 0.96
N GLY A 116 6.35 -9.46 0.69
CA GLY A 116 5.52 -8.32 0.30
C GLY A 116 4.28 -8.13 1.14
N TYR A 117 3.74 -6.92 1.02
CA TYR A 117 2.52 -6.45 1.66
C TYR A 117 1.63 -5.74 0.67
N VAL A 118 0.31 -5.84 0.85
CA VAL A 118 -0.65 -5.04 0.11
C VAL A 118 -1.81 -4.63 1.01
N GLU A 119 -2.08 -3.33 1.05
CA GLU A 119 -3.29 -2.76 1.65
C GLU A 119 -3.91 -1.67 0.78
N LYS A 120 -5.15 -1.35 1.10
CA LYS A 120 -5.90 -0.23 0.53
C LYS A 120 -6.54 0.55 1.65
N LEU A 121 -6.42 1.87 1.54
CA LEU A 121 -7.20 2.82 2.31
C LEU A 121 -8.20 3.47 1.36
N THR A 122 -9.50 3.30 1.65
CA THR A 122 -10.59 3.99 0.96
C THR A 122 -11.13 5.06 1.89
N MET A 123 -11.17 6.30 1.41
CA MET A 123 -11.64 7.44 2.19
C MET A 123 -12.66 8.25 1.39
N THR A 124 -13.81 8.51 1.99
CA THR A 124 -14.85 9.39 1.43
C THR A 124 -14.88 10.75 2.14
N LEU A 125 -14.24 10.84 3.31
CA LEU A 125 -14.09 12.09 4.05
C LEU A 125 -13.11 13.04 3.38
N LYS A 126 -13.38 14.34 3.53
CA LYS A 126 -12.44 15.38 3.14
C LYS A 126 -11.19 15.30 4.03
N PRO A 127 -9.97 15.33 3.49
CA PRO A 127 -8.75 15.18 4.29
C PRO A 127 -8.66 16.17 5.46
N TRP A 128 -9.10 17.42 5.26
CA TRP A 128 -9.11 18.47 6.29
C TRP A 128 -10.25 18.37 7.31
N ARG A 129 -11.12 17.37 7.20
CA ARG A 129 -12.17 17.06 8.18
C ARG A 129 -11.94 15.72 8.90
N MET A 130 -10.83 15.03 8.62
CA MET A 130 -10.53 13.78 9.30
C MET A 130 -10.36 14.04 10.81
N PRO A 131 -11.15 13.40 11.68
CA PRO A 131 -11.05 13.60 13.12
C PRO A 131 -9.92 12.76 13.75
N ILE A 132 -8.78 12.64 13.06
CA ILE A 132 -7.63 11.87 13.52
C ILE A 132 -6.69 12.73 14.35
N ASN A 133 -6.20 12.17 15.46
CA ASN A 133 -5.08 12.72 16.20
C ASN A 133 -3.82 11.88 16.00
N ILE A 134 -3.95 10.55 16.03
CA ILE A 134 -2.84 9.60 15.90
C ILE A 134 -3.29 8.42 15.06
N LEU A 135 -2.47 8.03 14.09
CA LEU A 135 -2.50 6.72 13.45
C LEU A 135 -1.30 5.92 13.92
N ARG A 136 -1.53 4.77 14.56
CA ARG A 136 -0.49 3.77 14.77
C ARG A 136 -0.70 2.67 13.75
N TRP A 137 0.23 2.53 12.83
CA TRP A 137 0.15 1.54 11.78
C TRP A 137 1.53 0.95 11.55
N GLY A 138 1.55 -0.33 11.21
CA GLY A 138 2.78 -1.01 10.87
C GLY A 138 2.59 -2.50 10.84
N ARG A 139 3.72 -3.18 10.66
CA ARG A 139 3.78 -4.62 10.58
C ARG A 139 5.14 -5.14 11.04
N PHE A 140 5.13 -6.40 11.43
CA PHE A 140 6.30 -7.23 11.64
C PHE A 140 6.18 -8.44 10.70
N LEU A 141 7.31 -8.86 10.14
CA LEU A 141 7.41 -10.00 9.26
C LEU A 141 8.63 -10.83 9.62
N TYR A 142 8.47 -12.15 9.61
CA TYR A 142 9.56 -13.10 9.65
C TYR A 142 9.10 -14.43 9.02
N GLU A 143 9.59 -14.73 7.81
CA GLU A 143 9.23 -15.95 7.07
C GLU A 143 7.71 -16.21 6.99
N ASN A 144 7.19 -17.11 7.83
CA ASN A 144 5.77 -17.49 7.91
C ASN A 144 5.00 -16.81 9.05
N GLN A 145 5.68 -15.99 9.85
CA GLN A 145 5.10 -15.23 10.95
C GLN A 145 4.93 -13.78 10.54
N TYR A 146 3.79 -13.21 10.90
CA TYR A 146 3.53 -11.80 10.68
C TYR A 146 2.60 -11.27 11.75
N ILE A 147 2.76 -9.98 12.04
CA ILE A 147 1.81 -9.21 12.84
C ILE A 147 1.57 -7.93 12.06
N ILE A 148 0.30 -7.57 11.90
CA ILE A 148 -0.08 -6.26 11.36
C ILE A 148 -0.90 -5.56 12.43
N TRP A 149 -0.81 -4.24 12.49
CA TRP A 149 -1.66 -3.46 13.36
C TRP A 149 -2.04 -2.17 12.67
N ILE A 150 -3.27 -1.76 12.94
CA ILE A 150 -3.73 -0.41 12.68
C ILE A 150 -4.54 0.04 13.89
N ARG A 151 -4.34 1.28 14.32
CA ARG A 151 -5.10 1.87 15.40
C ARG A 151 -5.29 3.34 15.11
N TRP A 152 -6.55 3.69 14.89
CA TRP A 152 -7.02 5.06 14.81
C TRP A 152 -7.29 5.61 16.21
N ILE A 153 -6.78 6.81 16.50
CA ILE A 153 -7.07 7.53 17.73
C ILE A 153 -7.47 8.95 17.33
N GLY A 154 -8.67 9.35 17.70
CA GLY A 154 -9.30 10.56 17.20
C GLY A 154 -10.50 10.97 18.03
N LYS A 155 -11.22 11.99 17.56
CA LYS A 155 -12.54 12.28 18.12
C LYS A 155 -13.52 11.23 17.61
N GLU A 156 -14.03 10.42 18.53
CA GLU A 156 -15.23 9.63 18.32
C GLU A 156 -16.39 10.62 18.46
N GLU A 157 -17.21 10.78 17.42
CA GLU A 157 -18.46 11.54 17.51
C GLU A 157 -19.60 10.65 18.02
#